data_AF-A0A382UZA0-F1
#
_entry.id   AF-A0A382UZA0-F1
#
_cell.length_a   1.000
_cell.length_b   1.000
_cell.length_c   1.000
_cell.angle_alpha   90.00
_cell.angle_beta   90.00
_cell.angle_gamma   90.00
#
_symmetry.space_group_name_H-M   'P 1'
#
loop_
_entity.id
_entity.type
_entity.pdbx_description
1 polymer ?
#
loop_
_entity_poly.entity_id
_entity_poly.type
_entity_poly.pdbx_seq_one_letter_code
_entity_poly.pdbx_strand_id
1 'polypeptide(L)'
;MSDLHASDVVSYEFIEEAVDLGLAESPDIAFLTGDFITWELENEARYLEILTKLRSAVPCFACLGNHDGGKWASSVKGYATTEAMRQLLKDAGIALLPNRTL
;
A
#
# COMPACT_ATOMS: atom_id res chain seq x y z
N MET A 1 -6.42 3.65 6.44
CA MET A 1 -5.29 4.45 5.91
C MET A 1 -5.42 4.49 4.40
N SER A 2 -5.03 5.58 3.76
CA SER A 2 -5.17 5.81 2.31
C SER A 2 -4.06 6.74 1.84
N ASP A 3 -3.81 6.78 0.53
CA ASP A 3 -3.01 7.83 -0.12
C ASP A 3 -1.60 7.95 0.48
N LEU A 4 -0.97 6.80 0.74
CA LEU A 4 0.37 6.75 1.33
C LEU A 4 1.42 7.34 0.38
N HIS A 5 1.24 7.18 -0.93
CA HIS A 5 2.05 7.82 -1.97
C HIS A 5 3.57 7.74 -1.75
N ALA A 6 4.07 6.56 -1.39
CA ALA A 6 5.50 6.34 -1.21
C ALA A 6 6.29 6.88 -2.42
N SER A 7 7.22 7.78 -2.15
CA SER A 7 7.99 8.54 -3.15
C SER A 7 9.13 9.34 -2.48
N ASP A 8 9.98 9.98 -3.29
CA ASP A 8 10.92 11.01 -2.82
C ASP A 8 10.29 12.13 -1.95
N VAL A 9 8.98 12.40 -2.09
CA VAL A 9 8.27 13.46 -1.32
C VAL A 9 7.66 12.89 -0.03
N VAL A 10 7.13 11.67 -0.08
CA VAL A 10 6.56 10.98 1.09
C VAL A 10 7.43 9.77 1.39
N SER A 11 8.36 9.97 2.33
CA SER A 11 9.36 8.97 2.66
C SER A 11 8.75 7.75 3.39
N TYR A 12 9.47 6.64 3.33
CA TYR A 12 9.10 5.42 4.06
C TYR A 12 9.05 5.64 5.58
N GLU A 13 9.90 6.51 6.13
CA GLU A 13 9.90 6.86 7.55
C GLU A 13 8.62 7.60 7.94
N PHE A 14 8.14 8.51 7.10
CA PHE A 14 6.88 9.20 7.34
C PHE A 14 5.69 8.23 7.30
N ILE A 15 5.69 7.28 6.35
CA ILE A 15 4.67 6.23 6.27
C ILE A 15 4.74 5.32 7.51
N GLU A 16 5.93 4.94 7.97
CA GLU A 16 6.09 4.13 9.17
C GLU A 16 5.58 4.86 10.42
N GLU A 17 5.87 6.14 10.57
CA GLU A 17 5.33 6.96 11.66
C GLU A 17 3.80 6.98 11.64
N ALA A 18 3.19 7.14 10.45
CA ALA A 18 1.74 7.07 10.31
C ALA A 18 1.16 5.69 10.68
N VAL A 19 1.86 4.60 10.34
CA VAL A 19 1.51 3.24 10.76
C VAL A 19 1.58 3.11 12.29
N ASP A 20 2.63 3.62 12.91
CA ASP A 20 2.84 3.53 14.36
C ASP A 20 1.80 4.32 15.14
N LEU A 21 1.49 5.53 14.69
CA LEU A 21 0.40 6.34 15.25
C LEU A 21 -0.95 5.64 15.08
N GLY A 22 -1.22 5.05 13.92
CA GLY A 22 -2.45 4.30 13.69
C GLY A 22 -2.59 3.06 14.60
N LEU A 23 -1.49 2.34 14.84
CA LEU A 23 -1.46 1.20 15.76
C LEU A 23 -1.58 1.60 17.23
N ALA A 24 -1.08 2.77 17.62
CA ALA A 24 -1.19 3.29 18.97
C ALA A 24 -2.65 3.50 19.41
N GLU A 25 -3.55 3.77 18.46
CA GLU A 25 -5.01 3.83 18.70
C GLU A 25 -5.65 2.46 18.98
N SER A 26 -4.85 1.38 19.02
CA SER A 26 -5.29 0.01 19.31
C SER A 26 -6.47 -0.47 18.44
N PRO A 27 -6.40 -0.35 17.10
CA PRO A 27 -7.49 -0.79 16.23
C PRO A 27 -7.62 -2.32 16.24
N ASP A 28 -8.85 -2.82 16.05
CA ASP A 28 -9.09 -4.25 15.85
C ASP A 28 -8.78 -4.71 14.42
N ILE A 29 -8.78 -3.78 13.46
CA ILE A 29 -8.67 -4.03 12.02
C ILE A 29 -8.16 -2.80 11.28
N ALA A 30 -7.39 -3.00 10.21
CA ALA A 30 -6.96 -1.93 9.31
C ALA A 30 -7.49 -2.12 7.88
N PHE A 31 -7.98 -1.03 7.29
CA PHE A 31 -8.34 -0.94 5.87
C PHE A 31 -7.39 0.03 5.16
N LEU A 32 -6.80 -0.44 4.06
CA LEU A 32 -5.87 0.30 3.20
C LEU A 32 -6.57 0.58 1.85
N THR A 33 -6.92 1.83 1.59
CA THR A 33 -7.88 2.17 0.53
C THR A 33 -7.30 2.61 -0.80
N GLY A 34 -6.01 2.35 -1.05
CA GLY A 34 -5.34 2.57 -2.33
C GLY A 34 -4.30 3.69 -2.31
N ASP A 35 -3.68 3.88 -3.48
CA ASP A 35 -2.63 4.88 -3.75
C ASP A 35 -1.44 4.74 -2.79
N PHE A 36 -0.85 3.54 -2.80
CA PHE A 36 0.29 3.16 -1.97
C PHE A 36 1.59 3.80 -2.45
N ILE A 37 1.74 4.01 -3.76
CA ILE A 37 2.92 4.59 -4.40
C ILE A 37 2.51 5.81 -5.23
N THR A 38 3.46 6.70 -5.52
CA THR A 38 3.19 7.77 -6.50
C THR A 38 3.45 7.31 -7.93
N TRP A 39 4.60 6.71 -8.19
CA TRP A 39 5.02 6.28 -9.53
C TRP A 39 5.52 4.84 -9.57
N GLU A 40 6.53 4.53 -8.76
CA GLU A 40 7.19 3.23 -8.72
C GLU A 40 7.64 2.89 -7.30
N LEU A 41 7.99 1.63 -7.07
CA LEU A 41 8.54 1.14 -5.81
C LEU A 41 10.06 1.39 -5.79
N GLU A 42 10.48 2.52 -5.24
CA GLU A 42 11.90 2.88 -5.13
C GLU A 42 12.68 1.94 -4.20
N ASN A 43 12.06 1.54 -3.08
CA ASN A 43 12.62 0.55 -2.15
C ASN A 43 11.54 -0.42 -1.66
N GLU A 44 11.25 -1.42 -2.49
CA GLU A 44 10.23 -2.44 -2.23
C GLU A 44 10.45 -3.18 -0.90
N ALA A 45 11.69 -3.54 -0.58
CA ALA A 45 12.02 -4.26 0.65
C ALA A 45 11.67 -3.44 1.90
N ARG A 46 12.00 -2.15 1.90
CA ARG A 46 11.66 -1.26 3.01
C ARG A 46 10.15 -1.07 3.15
N TYR A 47 9.43 -0.95 2.04
CA TYR A 47 7.98 -0.82 2.10
C TYR A 47 7.31 -2.09 2.60
N LEU A 48 7.81 -3.25 2.16
CA LEU A 48 7.35 -4.55 2.63
C LEU A 48 7.47 -4.67 4.14
N GLU A 49 8.61 -4.29 4.74
CA GLU A 49 8.80 -4.29 6.19
C GLU A 49 7.71 -3.49 6.93
N ILE A 50 7.40 -2.29 6.44
CA ILE A 50 6.41 -1.39 7.06
C ILE A 50 5.00 -1.99 6.95
N LEU A 51 4.64 -2.52 5.79
CA LEU A 51 3.33 -3.15 5.58
C LEU A 51 3.18 -4.45 6.38
N THR A 52 4.26 -5.24 6.50
CA THR A 52 4.30 -6.42 7.34
C THR A 52 4.13 -6.07 8.81
N LYS A 53 4.78 -4.99 9.31
CA LYS A 53 4.61 -4.50 10.69
C LYS A 53 3.13 -4.25 11.01
N LEU A 54 2.43 -3.50 10.15
CA LEU A 54 0.99 -3.24 10.28
C LEU A 54 0.18 -4.55 10.28
N ARG A 55 0.45 -5.43 9.31
CA ARG A 55 -0.27 -6.71 9.20
C ARG A 55 -0.02 -7.67 10.37
N SER A 56 1.17 -7.66 10.94
CA SER A 56 1.51 -8.49 12.10
C SER A 56 0.78 -8.05 13.37
N ALA A 57 0.45 -6.75 13.48
CA ALA A 57 -0.30 -6.23 14.61
C ALA A 57 -1.80 -6.48 14.50
N VAL A 58 -2.39 -6.28 13.30
CA VAL A 58 -3.84 -6.39 13.10
C VAL A 58 -4.20 -7.02 11.74
N PRO A 59 -5.39 -7.65 11.61
CA PRO A 59 -5.92 -8.02 10.30
C PRO A 59 -5.98 -6.81 9.36
N CYS A 60 -5.48 -6.97 8.13
CA CYS A 60 -5.44 -5.89 7.15
C CYS A 60 -6.11 -6.30 5.84
N PHE A 61 -6.92 -5.39 5.32
CA PHE A 61 -7.58 -5.52 4.03
C PHE A 61 -7.22 -4.33 3.14
N ALA A 62 -7.05 -4.57 1.85
CA ALA A 62 -6.65 -3.53 0.92
C ALA A 62 -7.50 -3.51 -0.36
N CYS A 63 -7.62 -2.35 -0.98
CA CYS A 63 -7.96 -2.21 -2.39
C CYS A 63 -6.89 -1.36 -3.09
N LEU A 64 -6.83 -1.43 -4.42
CA LEU A 64 -5.89 -0.65 -5.22
C LEU A 64 -6.53 0.66 -5.67
N GLY A 65 -5.75 1.74 -5.67
CA GLY A 65 -6.06 3.03 -6.26
C GLY A 65 -5.54 3.15 -7.69
N ASN A 66 -5.69 4.34 -8.28
CA ASN A 66 -5.26 4.59 -9.66
C ASN A 66 -3.74 4.72 -9.81
N HIS A 67 -3.02 5.08 -8.75
CA HIS A 67 -1.55 5.15 -8.79
C HIS A 67 -0.87 3.78 -8.67
N ASP A 68 -1.57 2.75 -8.19
CA ASP A 68 -1.01 1.43 -7.93
C ASP A 68 -0.79 0.57 -9.19
N GLY A 69 -0.84 1.21 -10.37
CA GLY A 69 -0.59 0.61 -11.68
C GLY A 69 -1.82 0.52 -12.58
N GLY A 70 -1.59 0.18 -13.85
CA GLY A 70 -2.62 0.04 -14.86
C GLY A 70 -2.60 1.15 -15.92
N LYS A 71 -3.68 1.26 -16.69
CA LYS A 71 -3.74 2.13 -17.87
C LYS A 71 -3.55 3.61 -17.53
N TRP A 72 -4.16 4.08 -16.44
CA TRP A 72 -4.02 5.47 -16.03
C TRP A 72 -2.60 5.74 -15.54
N ALA A 73 -2.08 4.93 -14.60
CA ALA A 73 -0.73 5.09 -14.04
C ALA A 73 0.34 5.12 -15.15
N SER A 74 0.30 4.17 -16.08
CA SER A 74 1.25 4.16 -17.23
C SER A 74 1.16 5.35 -18.17
N SER A 75 0.01 6.03 -18.24
CA SER A 75 -0.11 7.25 -19.05
C SER A 75 0.59 8.47 -18.42
N VAL A 76 0.87 8.43 -17.12
CA VAL A 76 1.41 9.58 -16.37
C VAL A 76 2.80 9.37 -15.80
N LYS A 77 3.28 8.11 -15.64
CA LYS A 77 4.68 7.64 -15.38
C LYS A 77 4.78 6.34 -14.57
N GLY A 78 3.67 5.81 -14.05
CA GLY A 78 3.68 4.63 -13.17
C GLY A 78 3.66 3.29 -13.91
N TYR A 79 3.52 2.20 -13.14
CA TYR A 79 3.48 0.84 -13.68
C TYR A 79 2.33 0.61 -14.68
N ALA A 80 2.62 -0.17 -15.73
CA ALA A 80 1.64 -0.58 -16.75
C ALA A 80 0.55 -1.52 -16.22
N THR A 81 0.85 -2.26 -15.17
CA THR A 81 -0.08 -3.20 -14.53
C THR A 81 -0.04 -3.02 -13.02
N THR A 82 -1.01 -3.61 -12.33
CA THR A 82 -1.14 -3.57 -10.88
C THR A 82 -0.26 -4.59 -10.15
N GLU A 83 0.54 -5.34 -10.88
CA GLU A 83 1.06 -6.62 -10.41
C GLU A 83 2.16 -6.42 -9.37
N ALA A 84 2.94 -5.35 -9.49
CA ALA A 84 3.93 -4.95 -8.48
C ALA A 84 3.26 -4.74 -7.11
N MET A 85 2.21 -3.90 -7.06
CA MET A 85 1.51 -3.65 -5.79
C MET A 85 0.74 -4.86 -5.28
N ARG A 86 0.14 -5.66 -6.17
CA ARG A 86 -0.50 -6.93 -5.77
C ARG A 86 0.50 -7.88 -5.13
N GLN A 87 1.71 -7.97 -5.67
CA GLN A 87 2.76 -8.84 -5.18
C GLN A 87 3.28 -8.34 -3.82
N LEU A 88 3.55 -7.04 -3.69
CA LEU A 88 3.97 -6.43 -2.43
C LEU A 88 2.93 -6.65 -1.31
N LEU A 89 1.64 -6.40 -1.57
CA LEU A 89 0.58 -6.63 -0.59
C LEU A 89 0.43 -8.11 -0.22
N LYS A 90 0.57 -9.00 -1.20
CA LYS A 90 0.55 -10.45 -0.98
C LYS A 90 1.71 -10.89 -0.09
N ASP A 91 2.91 -10.40 -0.36
CA ASP A 91 4.11 -10.74 0.42
C ASP A 91 4.05 -10.16 1.84
N ALA A 92 3.41 -9.00 2.00
CA ALA A 92 3.10 -8.44 3.31
C ALA A 92 2.01 -9.22 4.08
N GLY A 93 1.30 -10.15 3.43
CA GLY A 93 0.20 -10.91 4.02
C GLY A 93 -1.11 -10.13 4.16
N ILE A 94 -1.28 -9.05 3.39
CA ILE A 94 -2.46 -8.19 3.40
C ILE A 94 -3.51 -8.73 2.43
N ALA A 95 -4.76 -8.84 2.88
CA ALA A 95 -5.84 -9.40 2.09
C ALA A 95 -6.35 -8.38 1.07
N LEU A 96 -6.02 -8.57 -0.21
CA LEU A 96 -6.52 -7.72 -1.28
C LEU A 96 -7.98 -8.05 -1.64
N LEU A 97 -8.82 -7.03 -1.67
CA LEU A 97 -10.23 -7.05 -2.06
C LEU A 97 -10.37 -6.61 -3.53
N PRO A 98 -10.41 -7.54 -4.49
CA PRO A 98 -10.64 -7.18 -5.89
C PRO A 98 -12.09 -6.70 -6.08
N ASN A 99 -12.27 -5.64 -6.87
CA ASN A 99 -13.60 -5.28 -7.33
C ASN A 99 -14.13 -6.40 -8.23
N ARG A 100 -15.22 -7.03 -7.81
CA ARG A 100 -15.93 -8.06 -8.57
C ARG A 100 -17.38 -7.62 -8.68
N THR A 101 -17.82 -7.34 -9.90
CA THR A 101 -19.24 -7.41 -10.21
C THR A 101 -19.64 -8.88 -10.32
N LEU A 102 -20.73 -9.25 -9.64
CA LEU A 102 -21.40 -10.55 -9.80
C LEU A 102 -21.93 -10.70 -11.24
#